data_AF-A0A6G3X5E8-F1
#
_entry.id   AF-A0A6G3X5E8-F1
#
_cell.length_a   1.000
_cell.length_b   1.000
_cell.length_c   1.000
_cell.angle_alpha   90.00
_cell.angle_beta   90.00
_cell.angle_gamma   90.00
#
_symmetry.space_group_name_H-M   'P 1'
#
loop_
_entity.id
_entity.type
_entity.pdbx_description
1 polymer ?
#
loop_
_entity_poly.entity_id
_entity_poly.type
_entity_poly.pdbx_seq_one_letter_code
_entity_poly.pdbx_strand_id
1 'polypeptide(L)'
;EFEVERHVEDGDRIVPGQKLLTVTTRTRDLLTGERSALNLLCRLSGIATATRAWADVLEGSKAKVRDTRKTTAGLRALEKYAVRCGGGVNHRMSLSDAALVKDNHVIAAGGVAEAFKRVRAEFPDLPIEVEVDTMDQVREVLDAGVD
;
A
#
# COMPACT_ATOMS: atom_id res chain seq x y z
N GLU A 1 -11.85 6.25 34.77
CA GLU A 1 -11.24 4.99 34.30
C GLU A 1 -11.35 4.98 32.79
N PHE A 2 -10.28 4.62 32.07
CA PHE A 2 -10.28 4.47 30.62
C PHE A 2 -9.81 3.06 30.32
N GLU A 3 -10.68 2.25 29.73
CA GLU A 3 -10.43 0.85 29.41
C GLU A 3 -10.85 0.57 27.97
N VAL A 4 -10.05 -0.24 27.28
CA VAL A 4 -10.32 -0.68 25.90
C VAL A 4 -10.08 -2.18 25.83
N GLU A 5 -11.12 -2.92 25.50
CA GLU A 5 -11.09 -4.36 25.28
C GLU A 5 -11.31 -4.64 23.78
N ARG A 6 -10.37 -5.35 23.15
CA ARG A 6 -10.46 -5.79 21.75
C ARG A 6 -11.06 -7.17 21.69
N HIS A 7 -12.05 -7.34 20.82
CA HIS A 7 -12.75 -8.62 20.60
C HIS A 7 -12.30 -9.33 19.32
N VAL A 8 -11.52 -8.63 18.48
CA VAL A 8 -10.95 -9.09 17.21
C VAL A 8 -9.58 -8.46 17.00
N GLU A 9 -8.76 -9.07 16.16
CA GLU A 9 -7.48 -8.53 15.72
C GLU A 9 -7.58 -7.89 14.32
N ASP A 10 -6.64 -7.01 14.01
CA ASP A 10 -6.58 -6.37 12.70
C ASP A 10 -6.33 -7.42 11.58
N GLY A 11 -7.28 -7.51 10.65
CA GLY A 11 -7.25 -8.47 9.55
C GLY A 11 -8.21 -9.66 9.71
N ASP A 12 -8.83 -9.81 10.89
CA ASP A 12 -9.90 -10.79 11.10
C ASP A 12 -11.09 -10.53 10.18
N ARG A 13 -11.73 -11.61 9.73
CA ARG A 13 -13.03 -11.52 9.07
C ARG A 13 -14.11 -11.39 10.12
N ILE A 14 -15.01 -10.45 9.90
CA ILE A 14 -16.10 -10.15 10.82
C ILE A 14 -17.46 -10.30 10.14
N VAL A 15 -18.50 -10.49 10.95
CA VAL A 15 -19.89 -10.58 10.47
C VAL A 15 -20.74 -9.43 11.02
N PRO A 16 -21.85 -9.04 10.35
CA PRO A 16 -22.76 -8.03 10.86
C PRO A 16 -23.23 -8.35 12.29
N GLY A 17 -23.20 -7.33 13.17
CA GLY A 17 -23.59 -7.46 14.57
C GLY A 17 -22.48 -8.00 15.50
N GLN A 18 -21.34 -8.41 14.98
CA GLN A 18 -20.20 -8.81 15.80
C GLN A 18 -19.63 -7.61 16.56
N LYS A 19 -19.40 -7.79 17.86
CA LYS A 19 -18.71 -6.81 18.71
C LYS A 19 -17.22 -6.82 18.37
N LEU A 20 -16.66 -5.65 18.04
CA LEU A 20 -15.24 -5.51 17.67
C LEU A 20 -14.38 -4.93 18.80
N LEU A 21 -14.94 -3.97 19.53
CA LEU A 21 -14.25 -3.19 20.57
C LEU A 21 -15.25 -2.84 21.67
N THR A 22 -14.84 -2.94 22.93
CA THR A 22 -15.55 -2.33 24.07
C THR A 22 -14.67 -1.23 24.65
N VAL A 23 -15.25 -0.05 24.89
CA VAL A 23 -14.54 1.10 25.48
C VAL A 23 -15.32 1.61 26.68
N THR A 24 -14.68 1.63 27.84
CA THR A 24 -15.23 2.19 29.08
C THR A 24 -14.47 3.47 29.40
N THR A 25 -15.16 4.61 29.39
CA THR A 25 -14.59 5.91 29.78
C THR A 25 -15.68 6.89 30.19
N ARG A 26 -15.30 8.10 30.59
CA ARG A 26 -16.26 9.19 30.85
C ARG A 26 -17.10 9.41 29.59
N THR A 27 -18.41 9.50 29.75
CA THR A 27 -19.36 9.65 28.62
C THR A 27 -18.97 10.81 27.68
N ARG A 28 -18.53 11.95 28.24
CA ARG A 28 -18.07 13.10 27.45
C ARG A 28 -16.88 12.75 26.54
N ASP A 29 -15.89 12.03 27.06
CA ASP A 29 -14.69 11.65 26.30
C ASP A 29 -15.06 10.64 25.21
N LEU A 30 -15.93 9.67 25.55
CA LEU A 30 -16.43 8.67 24.59
C LEU A 30 -17.12 9.33 23.40
N LEU A 31 -18.10 10.20 23.67
CA LEU A 31 -18.85 10.91 22.62
C LEU A 31 -17.98 11.88 21.82
N THR A 32 -16.94 12.46 22.44
CA THR A 32 -15.98 13.33 21.74
C THR A 32 -15.12 12.54 20.76
N GLY A 33 -14.67 11.34 21.14
CA GLY A 33 -13.80 10.49 20.32
C GLY A 33 -14.53 9.63 19.30
N GLU A 34 -15.83 9.35 19.51
CA GLU A 34 -16.61 8.37 18.76
C GLU A 34 -16.48 8.54 17.24
N ARG A 35 -16.79 9.74 16.71
CA ARG A 35 -16.83 9.96 15.27
C ARG A 35 -15.46 9.78 14.62
N SER A 36 -14.41 10.28 15.26
CA SER A 36 -13.04 10.16 14.77
C SER A 36 -12.57 8.71 14.77
N ALA A 37 -12.85 7.97 15.83
CA ALA A 37 -12.52 6.55 15.94
C ALA A 37 -13.26 5.72 14.88
N LEU A 38 -14.57 5.92 14.73
CA LEU A 38 -15.37 5.20 13.73
C LEU A 38 -14.95 5.56 12.30
N ASN A 39 -14.65 6.82 12.01
CA ASN A 39 -14.21 7.23 10.67
C ASN A 39 -12.91 6.52 10.26
N LEU A 40 -11.95 6.41 11.17
CA LEU A 40 -10.70 5.68 10.93
C LEU A 40 -10.96 4.18 10.80
N LEU A 41 -11.68 3.59 11.76
CA LEU A 41 -11.96 2.14 11.76
C LEU A 41 -12.69 1.73 10.49
N CYS A 42 -13.75 2.45 10.09
CA CYS A 42 -14.50 2.17 8.87
C CYS A 42 -13.65 2.35 7.61
N ARG A 43 -12.85 3.42 7.52
CA ARG A 43 -11.97 3.66 6.35
C ARG A 43 -10.96 2.54 6.18
N LEU A 44 -10.25 2.19 7.25
CA LEU A 44 -9.18 1.20 7.22
C LEU A 44 -9.75 -0.22 7.04
N SER A 45 -10.85 -0.55 7.71
CA SER A 45 -11.54 -1.83 7.52
C SER A 45 -12.08 -1.99 6.09
N GLY A 46 -12.59 -0.91 5.48
CA GLY A 46 -13.03 -0.91 4.08
C GLY A 46 -11.89 -1.20 3.10
N ILE A 47 -10.71 -0.61 3.32
CA ILE A 47 -9.50 -0.90 2.53
C ILE A 47 -9.08 -2.36 2.72
N ALA A 48 -8.97 -2.84 3.96
CA ALA A 48 -8.59 -4.22 4.26
C ALA A 48 -9.56 -5.23 3.63
N THR A 49 -10.86 -4.95 3.69
CA THR A 49 -11.92 -5.77 3.07
C THR A 49 -11.76 -5.83 1.55
N ALA A 50 -11.57 -4.67 0.90
CA ALA A 50 -11.37 -4.61 -0.55
C ALA A 50 -10.08 -5.31 -0.99
N THR A 51 -8.99 -5.14 -0.23
CA THR A 51 -7.72 -5.85 -0.49
C THR A 51 -7.89 -7.35 -0.34
N ARG A 52 -8.61 -7.81 0.70
CA ARG A 52 -8.88 -9.23 0.92
C ARG A 52 -9.63 -9.86 -0.24
N ALA A 53 -10.63 -9.17 -0.80
CA ALA A 53 -11.37 -9.65 -1.96
C ALA A 53 -10.45 -9.97 -3.16
N TRP A 54 -9.43 -9.15 -3.41
CA TRP A 54 -8.43 -9.44 -4.44
C TRP A 54 -7.46 -10.54 -4.03
N ALA A 55 -7.03 -10.57 -2.77
CA ALA A 55 -6.12 -11.60 -2.27
C ALA A 55 -6.74 -13.00 -2.34
N ASP A 56 -8.04 -13.11 -2.03
CA ASP A 56 -8.81 -14.34 -2.12
C ASP A 56 -8.89 -14.86 -3.57
N VAL A 57 -9.10 -13.96 -4.54
CA VAL A 57 -9.12 -14.33 -5.98
C VAL A 57 -7.75 -14.86 -6.45
N LEU A 58 -6.65 -14.40 -5.85
CA LEU A 58 -5.29 -14.83 -6.19
C LEU A 58 -4.83 -16.06 -5.41
N GLU A 59 -5.67 -16.65 -4.56
CA GLU A 59 -5.33 -17.84 -3.77
C GLU A 59 -4.90 -19.00 -4.69
N GLY A 60 -3.85 -19.72 -4.27
CA GLY A 60 -3.22 -20.78 -5.08
C GLY A 60 -2.23 -20.28 -6.15
N SER A 61 -2.16 -18.96 -6.41
CA SER A 61 -1.15 -18.37 -7.29
C SER A 61 0.07 -17.85 -6.51
N LYS A 62 1.12 -17.46 -7.24
CA LYS A 62 2.27 -16.72 -6.68
C LYS A 62 2.06 -15.19 -6.68
N ALA A 63 1.00 -14.70 -7.30
CA ALA A 63 0.73 -13.27 -7.41
C ALA A 63 0.36 -12.68 -6.05
N LYS A 64 0.64 -11.38 -5.87
CA LYS A 64 0.33 -10.62 -4.66
C LYS A 64 -0.37 -9.32 -5.02
N VAL A 65 -1.36 -8.94 -4.22
CA VAL A 65 -2.03 -7.63 -4.33
C VAL A 65 -1.07 -6.56 -3.79
N ARG A 66 -0.73 -5.57 -4.63
CA ARG A 66 0.11 -4.44 -4.23
C ARG A 66 -0.68 -3.14 -4.19
N ASP A 67 -0.34 -2.27 -3.23
CA ASP A 67 -0.83 -0.91 -3.19
C ASP A 67 -0.03 0.05 -4.08
N THR A 68 -0.38 1.33 -4.05
CA THR A 68 0.35 2.39 -4.75
C THR A 68 0.59 3.60 -3.84
N ARG A 69 1.00 4.74 -4.41
CA ARG A 69 1.06 6.03 -3.71
C ARG A 69 -0.18 6.90 -3.93
N LYS A 70 -1.21 6.37 -4.62
CA LYS A 70 -2.54 7.01 -4.80
C LYS A 70 -3.38 6.84 -3.54
N THR A 71 -2.86 7.36 -2.43
CA THR A 71 -3.46 7.31 -1.10
C THR A 71 -4.09 8.65 -0.74
N THR A 72 -5.00 8.65 0.23
CA THR A 72 -5.55 9.88 0.80
C THR A 72 -4.44 10.72 1.42
N ALA A 73 -4.47 12.04 1.18
CA ALA A 73 -3.49 12.96 1.74
C ALA A 73 -3.46 12.85 3.28
N GLY A 74 -2.26 12.72 3.85
CA GLY A 74 -2.06 12.54 5.29
C GLY A 74 -2.30 11.14 5.84
N LEU A 75 -2.97 10.23 5.11
CA LEU A 75 -3.34 8.90 5.64
C LEU A 75 -2.52 7.74 5.06
N ARG A 76 -1.50 8.01 4.23
CA ARG A 76 -0.74 6.97 3.51
C ARG A 76 -0.28 5.82 4.40
N ALA A 77 0.31 6.11 5.56
CA ALA A 77 0.81 5.07 6.45
C ALA A 77 -0.31 4.15 6.97
N LEU A 78 -1.47 4.73 7.31
CA LEU A 78 -2.63 4.00 7.78
C LEU A 78 -3.28 3.17 6.66
N GLU A 79 -3.45 3.75 5.48
CA GLU A 79 -4.05 3.04 4.34
C GLU A 79 -3.17 1.86 3.88
N LYS A 80 -1.84 2.03 3.86
CA LYS A 80 -0.91 0.93 3.59
C LYS A 80 -0.89 -0.12 4.70
N TYR A 81 -1.11 0.28 5.96
CA TYR A 81 -1.32 -0.69 7.04
C TYR A 81 -2.58 -1.53 6.79
N ALA A 82 -3.69 -0.89 6.41
CA ALA A 82 -4.93 -1.60 6.09
C ALA A 82 -4.78 -2.58 4.91
N VAL A 83 -4.00 -2.23 3.88
CA VAL A 83 -3.66 -3.15 2.78
C VAL A 83 -3.03 -4.43 3.31
N ARG A 84 -2.06 -4.33 4.24
CA ARG A 84 -1.42 -5.51 4.85
C ARG A 84 -2.40 -6.34 5.68
N CYS A 85 -3.28 -5.69 6.44
CA CYS A 85 -4.34 -6.38 7.19
C CYS A 85 -5.27 -7.18 6.26
N GLY A 86 -5.53 -6.65 5.06
CA GLY A 86 -6.27 -7.33 4.00
C GLY A 86 -5.52 -8.46 3.28
N GLY A 87 -4.26 -8.74 3.63
CA GLY A 87 -3.43 -9.75 2.96
C GLY A 87 -2.70 -9.26 1.71
N GLY A 88 -2.71 -7.96 1.45
CA GLY A 88 -1.87 -7.34 0.43
C GLY A 88 -0.44 -7.10 0.92
N VAL A 89 0.42 -6.64 0.01
CA VAL A 89 1.79 -6.23 0.31
C VAL A 89 2.00 -4.79 -0.16
N ASN A 90 2.83 -4.03 0.55
CA ASN A 90 3.08 -2.66 0.16
C ASN A 90 4.03 -2.57 -1.04
N HIS A 91 3.82 -1.57 -1.88
CA HIS A 91 4.88 -0.97 -2.69
C HIS A 91 5.69 0.03 -1.84
N ARG A 92 6.59 0.81 -2.43
CA ARG A 92 7.35 1.88 -1.78
C ARG A 92 6.45 2.86 -1.02
N MET A 93 6.88 3.33 0.15
CA MET A 93 6.16 4.31 0.95
C MET A 93 6.26 5.72 0.37
N SER A 94 7.42 6.06 -0.18
CA SER A 94 7.78 7.42 -0.59
C SER A 94 8.52 7.43 -1.93
N LEU A 95 8.99 8.61 -2.36
CA LEU A 95 9.88 8.73 -3.52
C LEU A 95 11.33 8.35 -3.20
N SER A 96 11.72 8.34 -1.93
CA SER A 96 13.10 8.06 -1.52
C SER A 96 13.42 6.57 -1.35
N ASP A 97 12.41 5.70 -1.21
CA ASP A 97 12.66 4.29 -0.87
C ASP A 97 13.08 3.43 -2.08
N ALA A 98 12.70 3.85 -3.28
CA ALA A 98 13.02 3.19 -4.54
C ALA A 98 12.78 4.15 -5.70
N ALA A 99 13.57 4.04 -6.76
CA ALA A 99 13.28 4.69 -8.02
C ALA A 99 12.22 3.89 -8.79
N LEU A 100 11.26 4.59 -9.38
CA LEU A 100 10.31 4.01 -10.32
C LEU A 100 10.32 4.89 -11.55
N VAL A 101 11.01 4.44 -12.58
CA VAL A 101 11.05 5.08 -13.89
C VAL A 101 9.67 4.88 -14.53
N LYS A 102 9.13 5.96 -15.08
CA LYS A 102 7.80 6.03 -15.69
C LYS A 102 7.95 6.64 -17.08
N ASP A 103 6.92 6.52 -17.90
CA ASP A 103 6.75 7.21 -19.18
C ASP A 103 7.39 8.61 -19.26
N ASN A 104 7.08 9.49 -18.31
CA ASN A 104 7.56 10.87 -18.28
C ASN A 104 9.08 10.96 -18.09
N HIS A 105 9.67 10.05 -17.31
CA HIS A 105 11.11 9.96 -17.11
C HIS A 105 11.81 9.40 -18.36
N VAL A 106 11.19 8.41 -19.02
CA VAL A 106 11.69 7.82 -20.27
C VAL A 106 11.78 8.88 -21.37
N ILE A 107 10.73 9.69 -21.53
CA ILE A 107 10.70 10.80 -22.49
C ILE A 107 11.81 11.82 -22.17
N ALA A 108 11.96 12.20 -20.90
CA ALA A 108 12.96 13.18 -20.48
C ALA A 108 14.41 12.67 -20.65
N ALA A 109 14.64 11.38 -20.44
CA ALA A 109 15.96 10.76 -20.61
C ALA A 109 16.30 10.45 -22.08
N GLY A 110 15.30 10.35 -22.95
CA GLY A 110 15.45 10.00 -24.36
C GLY A 110 15.50 8.50 -24.64
N GLY A 111 14.98 7.67 -23.72
CA GLY A 111 14.98 6.21 -23.85
C GLY A 111 14.87 5.51 -22.50
N VAL A 112 14.40 4.27 -22.51
CA VAL A 112 14.11 3.54 -21.27
C VAL A 112 15.38 3.00 -20.63
N ALA A 113 16.32 2.47 -21.42
CA ALA A 113 17.63 2.06 -20.90
C ALA A 113 18.46 3.26 -20.43
N GLU A 114 18.35 4.40 -21.12
CA GLU A 114 19.06 5.62 -20.72
C GLU A 114 18.53 6.15 -19.38
N ALA A 115 17.20 6.16 -19.19
CA ALA A 115 16.59 6.53 -17.92
C ALA A 115 17.09 5.63 -16.78
N PHE A 116 17.14 4.31 -16.98
CA PHE A 116 17.67 3.36 -16.00
C PHE A 116 19.15 3.63 -15.69
N LYS A 117 20.00 3.73 -16.72
CA LYS A 117 21.46 3.93 -16.57
C LYS A 117 21.79 5.19 -15.77
N ARG A 118 21.08 6.29 -16.01
CA ARG A 118 21.27 7.55 -15.27
C ARG A 118 20.97 7.38 -13.79
N VAL A 119 19.84 6.77 -13.45
CA VAL A 119 19.47 6.53 -12.05
C VAL A 119 20.47 5.58 -11.39
N ARG A 120 20.87 4.49 -12.06
CA ARG A 120 21.84 3.52 -11.51
C ARG A 120 23.23 4.12 -11.31
N ALA A 121 23.67 5.01 -12.20
CA ALA A 121 24.97 5.67 -12.09
C ALA A 121 25.01 6.65 -10.90
N GLU A 122 23.93 7.38 -10.64
CA GLU A 122 23.84 8.34 -9.55
C GLU A 122 23.52 7.68 -8.19
N PHE A 123 22.69 6.63 -8.20
CA PHE A 123 22.26 5.90 -7.00
C PHE A 123 22.46 4.38 -7.16
N PRO A 124 23.71 3.88 -7.05
CA PRO A 124 24.04 2.48 -7.31
C PRO A 124 23.27 1.46 -6.46
N ASP A 125 22.99 1.79 -5.20
CA ASP A 125 22.37 0.88 -4.24
C ASP A 125 20.85 1.02 -4.15
N LEU A 126 20.26 2.00 -4.84
CA LEU A 126 18.81 2.23 -4.78
C LEU A 126 18.09 1.15 -5.60
N PRO A 127 17.01 0.52 -5.08
CA PRO A 127 16.16 -0.33 -5.92
C PRO A 127 15.52 0.49 -7.05
N ILE A 128 15.53 -0.06 -8.26
CA ILE A 128 14.98 0.61 -9.44
C ILE A 128 13.96 -0.32 -10.10
N GLU A 129 12.73 0.15 -10.22
CA GLU A 129 11.71 -0.46 -11.08
C GLU A 129 11.52 0.44 -12.31
N VAL A 130 11.24 -0.16 -13.47
CA VAL A 130 11.02 0.56 -14.73
C VAL A 130 9.68 0.14 -15.33
N GLU A 131 8.77 1.09 -15.52
CA GLU A 131 7.52 0.84 -16.26
C GLU A 131 7.82 0.82 -17.76
N VAL A 132 7.35 -0.23 -18.44
CA VAL A 132 7.50 -0.46 -19.87
C VAL A 132 6.15 -0.78 -20.49
N ASP A 133 5.91 -0.27 -21.69
CA ASP A 133 4.65 -0.41 -22.42
C ASP A 133 4.76 -1.40 -23.59
N THR A 134 5.99 -1.76 -24.01
CA THR A 134 6.23 -2.69 -25.12
C THR A 134 7.25 -3.77 -24.77
N MET A 135 7.15 -4.92 -25.46
CA MET A 135 8.11 -6.02 -25.30
C MET A 135 9.53 -5.65 -25.74
N ASP A 136 9.68 -4.68 -26.65
CA ASP A 136 11.01 -4.20 -27.06
C ASP A 136 11.66 -3.38 -25.96
N GLN A 137 10.90 -2.55 -25.25
CA GLN A 137 11.39 -1.84 -24.06
C GLN A 137 11.82 -2.82 -22.95
N VAL A 138 11.10 -3.93 -22.76
CA VAL A 138 11.51 -4.97 -21.81
C VAL A 138 12.93 -5.47 -22.14
N ARG A 139 13.19 -5.79 -23.41
CA ARG A 139 14.52 -6.26 -23.86
C ARG A 139 15.59 -5.20 -23.62
N GLU A 140 15.32 -3.96 -24.00
CA GLU A 140 16.26 -2.83 -23.85
C GLU A 140 16.71 -2.64 -22.40
N VAL A 141 15.78 -2.80 -21.46
CA VAL A 141 16.00 -2.60 -20.03
C VAL A 141 16.69 -3.79 -19.38
N LEU A 142 16.34 -5.02 -19.78
CA LEU A 142 17.04 -6.23 -19.34
C LEU A 142 18.50 -6.25 -19.80
N ASP A 143 18.76 -5.87 -21.05
CA ASP A 143 20.12 -5.75 -21.60
C ASP A 143 20.93 -4.66 -20.89
N ALA A 144 20.26 -3.68 -20.28
CA ALA A 144 20.88 -2.63 -19.47
C ALA A 144 21.24 -3.07 -18.05
N GLY A 145 20.81 -4.26 -17.61
CA GLY A 145 21.13 -4.82 -16.29
C GLY A 145 20.15 -4.44 -15.18
N VAL A 146 18.86 -4.30 -15.50
CA VAL A 146 17.79 -4.27 -14.48
C VAL A 146 17.56 -5.67 -13.92
N ASP A 147 17.46 -5.76 -12.59
CA ASP A 147 17.07 -6.96 -11.84
C ASP A 147 15.55 -7.18 -11.83
#